data_AF-A0A7S9LU31-F1
#
_entry.id   AF-A0A7S9LU31-F1
#
_cell.length_a   1.000
_cell.length_b   1.000
_cell.length_c   1.000
_cell.angle_alpha   90.00
_cell.angle_beta   90.00
_cell.angle_gamma   90.00
#
_symmetry.space_group_name_H-M   'P 1'
#
loop_
_entity.id
_entity.type
_entity.pdbx_description
1 polymer ?
#
loop_
_entity_poly.entity_id
_entity_poly.type
_entity_poly.pdbx_seq_one_letter_code
_entity_poly.pdbx_strand_id
1 'polypeptide(L)'
;MSDLADYLATLRRPRTLVGAARRVATAPPLKSPMLVEEEAQLDAERRAGSAAYSPQRHVRVLGALIARARTEAQAKASGSAALRRAT
;
A
#
# COMPACT_ATOMS: atom_id res chain seq x y z
N MET A 1 11.54 12.08 18.44
CA MET A 1 10.87 11.30 17.38
C MET A 1 11.45 11.77 16.07
N SER A 2 12.35 11.01 15.47
CA SER A 2 12.93 11.37 14.17
C SER A 2 11.78 11.58 13.19
N ASP A 3 11.79 12.73 12.51
CA ASP A 3 10.74 13.06 11.57
C ASP A 3 10.72 11.98 10.48
N LEU A 4 9.52 11.52 10.12
CA LEU A 4 9.34 10.57 9.04
C LEU A 4 10.03 11.10 7.78
N ALA A 5 10.02 12.42 7.56
CA ALA A 5 10.69 13.07 6.45
C ALA A 5 12.22 12.90 6.47
N ASP A 6 12.88 12.97 7.63
CA ASP A 6 14.34 12.83 7.76
C ASP A 6 14.78 11.41 7.43
N TYR A 7 14.09 10.41 7.98
CA TYR A 7 14.35 9.01 7.64
C TYR A 7 14.15 8.75 6.15
N LEU A 8 13.06 9.28 5.62
CA LEU A 8 12.73 9.24 4.20
C LEU A 8 13.77 9.92 3.30
N ALA A 9 14.48 10.95 3.79
CA ALA A 9 15.54 11.66 3.08
C ALA A 9 16.88 10.87 3.07
N THR A 10 17.15 10.09 4.12
CA THR A 10 18.33 9.20 4.19
C THR A 10 18.21 7.95 3.32
N LEU A 11 16.98 7.58 2.92
CA LEU A 11 16.79 6.51 1.96
C LEU A 11 17.45 6.93 0.64
N ARG A 12 18.46 6.16 0.21
CA ARG A 12 18.91 6.20 -1.18
C ARG A 12 17.72 5.77 -2.01
N ARG A 13 17.03 6.75 -2.61
CA ARG A 13 15.86 6.55 -3.46
C ARG A 13 16.33 6.48 -4.90
N PRO A 14 16.47 5.29 -5.49
CA PRO A 14 16.57 5.19 -6.94
C PRO A 14 15.45 6.03 -7.55
N ARG A 15 15.81 6.99 -8.40
CA ARG A 15 14.84 7.88 -9.08
C ARG A 15 13.73 7.07 -9.78
N THR A 16 14.06 5.83 -10.15
CA THR A 16 13.16 4.83 -10.72
C THR A 16 12.05 4.39 -9.75
N LEU A 17 12.35 4.14 -8.46
CA LEU A 17 11.35 3.77 -7.45
C LEU A 17 10.42 4.94 -7.12
N VAL A 18 10.95 6.16 -7.01
CA VAL A 18 10.12 7.36 -6.79
C VAL A 18 9.22 7.62 -7.99
N GLY A 19 9.75 7.48 -9.20
CA GLY A 19 8.97 7.59 -10.43
C GLY A 19 7.87 6.52 -10.53
N ALA A 20 8.18 5.28 -10.16
CA ALA A 20 7.19 4.20 -10.09
C ALA A 20 6.10 4.49 -9.05
N ALA A 21 6.48 4.88 -7.83
CA ALA A 21 5.54 5.22 -6.77
C ALA A 21 4.60 6.37 -7.17
N ARG A 22 5.13 7.42 -7.81
CA ARG A 22 4.32 8.54 -8.33
C ARG A 22 3.33 8.08 -9.41
N ARG A 23 3.77 7.26 -10.36
CA ARG A 23 2.87 6.68 -11.38
C ARG A 23 1.78 5.81 -10.78
N VAL A 24 2.10 5.05 -9.73
CA VAL A 24 1.14 4.25 -8.98
C VAL A 24 0.14 5.14 -8.24
N ALA A 25 0.59 6.24 -7.63
CA ALA A 25 -0.29 7.17 -6.92
C ALA A 25 -1.33 7.84 -7.83
N THR A 26 -1.01 8.02 -9.12
CA THR A 26 -1.95 8.56 -10.12
C THR A 26 -2.80 7.47 -10.79
N ALA A 27 -2.49 6.19 -10.60
CA ALA A 27 -3.23 5.10 -11.21
C ALA A 27 -4.55 4.85 -10.45
N PRO A 28 -5.61 4.38 -11.13
CA PRO A 28 -6.83 3.98 -10.45
C PRO A 28 -6.51 2.86 -9.44
N PRO A 29 -7.13 2.89 -8.25
CA PRO A 29 -6.87 1.92 -7.20
C PRO A 29 -7.23 0.52 -7.70
N LEU A 30 -6.38 -0.47 -7.38
CA LEU A 30 -6.71 -1.86 -7.66
C LEU A 30 -7.91 -2.26 -6.80
N LYS A 31 -8.93 -2.79 -7.47
CA LYS A 31 -10.13 -3.34 -6.84
C LYS A 31 -10.13 -4.85 -7.09
N SER A 32 -9.25 -5.56 -6.39
CA SER A 32 -9.21 -7.01 -6.38
C SER A 32 -9.77 -7.52 -5.04
N PRO A 33 -10.61 -8.56 -5.01
CA PRO A 33 -11.00 -9.21 -3.76
C PRO A 33 -9.84 -10.01 -3.15
N MET A 34 -8.84 -10.41 -3.95
CA MET A 34 -7.73 -11.31 -3.57
C MET A 34 -6.39 -10.57 -3.44
N LEU A 35 -6.40 -9.38 -2.84
CA LEU A 35 -5.19 -8.54 -2.73
C LEU A 35 -4.10 -9.18 -1.86
N VAL A 36 -4.47 -10.00 -0.88
CA VAL A 36 -3.51 -10.65 0.03
C VAL A 36 -2.79 -11.78 -0.71
N GLU A 37 -3.51 -12.59 -1.47
CA GLU A 37 -2.95 -13.66 -2.28
C GLU A 37 -2.05 -13.10 -3.39
N GLU A 38 -2.48 -12.01 -4.04
CA GLU A 38 -1.68 -11.34 -5.07
C GLU A 38 -0.39 -10.74 -4.49
N GLU A 39 -0.42 -10.20 -3.27
CA GLU A 39 0.78 -9.73 -2.57
C GLU A 39 1.72 -10.89 -2.26
N ALA A 40 1.20 -11.98 -1.68
CA ALA A 40 1.99 -13.16 -1.35
C ALA A 40 2.67 -13.77 -2.58
N GLN A 41 1.97 -13.83 -3.72
CA GLN A 41 2.55 -14.29 -4.99
C GLN A 41 3.70 -13.37 -5.45
N LEU A 42 3.48 -12.06 -5.48
CA LEU A 42 4.50 -11.10 -5.93
C LEU A 42 5.72 -11.07 -5.01
N ASP A 43 5.52 -11.35 -3.74
CA ASP A 43 6.57 -11.37 -2.73
C ASP A 43 7.39 -12.66 -2.78
N ALA A 44 6.77 -13.78 -3.17
CA ALA A 44 7.47 -15.01 -3.54
C ALA A 44 8.30 -14.81 -4.82
N GLU A 45 7.72 -14.21 -5.87
CA GLU A 45 8.42 -13.90 -7.13
C GLU A 45 9.63 -12.98 -6.91
N ARG A 46 9.47 -11.96 -6.05
CA ARG A 46 10.56 -11.04 -5.65
C ARG A 46 11.72 -11.79 -4.99
N ARG A 47 11.41 -12.69 -4.05
CA ARG A 47 12.43 -13.48 -3.32
C ARG A 47 13.13 -14.50 -4.22
N ALA A 48 12.41 -15.06 -5.18
CA ALA A 48 12.96 -15.98 -6.16
C ALA A 48 13.78 -15.28 -7.27
N GLY A 49 13.76 -13.95 -7.35
CA GLY A 49 14.41 -13.21 -8.45
C GLY A 49 13.76 -13.51 -9.81
N SER A 50 12.47 -13.83 -9.83
CA SER A 50 11.75 -14.26 -11.03
C SER A 50 11.74 -13.17 -12.11
N ALA A 51 11.91 -13.57 -13.38
CA ALA A 51 11.71 -12.66 -14.51
C ALA A 51 10.26 -12.17 -14.66
N ALA A 52 9.30 -12.88 -14.06
CA ALA A 52 7.90 -12.45 -14.00
C ALA A 52 7.64 -11.37 -12.94
N TYR A 53 8.58 -11.14 -12.01
CA TYR A 53 8.41 -10.17 -10.94
C TYR A 53 8.27 -8.75 -11.48
N SER A 54 7.18 -8.09 -11.10
CA SER A 54 6.93 -6.68 -11.43
C SER A 54 6.92 -5.82 -10.15
N PRO A 55 7.98 -5.03 -9.88
CA PRO A 55 8.01 -4.09 -8.76
C PRO A 55 6.86 -3.08 -8.80
N GLN A 56 6.46 -2.65 -10.00
CA GLN A 56 5.35 -1.71 -10.17
C GLN A 56 4.02 -2.33 -9.75
N ARG A 57 3.74 -3.58 -10.15
CA ARG A 57 2.53 -4.31 -9.73
C ARG A 57 2.52 -4.52 -8.22
N HIS A 58 3.65 -4.91 -7.64
CA HIS A 58 3.77 -5.12 -6.19
C HIS A 58 3.45 -3.82 -5.42
N VAL A 59 4.03 -2.67 -5.79
CA VAL A 59 3.71 -1.39 -5.15
C VAL A 59 2.23 -1.02 -5.29
N ARG A 60 1.58 -1.34 -6.42
CA ARG A 60 0.12 -1.11 -6.58
C ARG A 60 -0.70 -1.97 -5.63
N VAL A 61 -0.35 -3.24 -5.46
CA VAL A 61 -1.05 -4.17 -4.55
C VAL A 61 -0.91 -3.70 -3.10
N LEU A 62 0.31 -3.33 -2.67
CA LEU A 62 0.55 -2.74 -1.35
C LEU A 62 -0.24 -1.45 -1.14
N GLY A 63 -0.26 -0.57 -2.15
CA GLY A 63 -1.06 0.66 -2.11
C GLY A 63 -2.56 0.37 -1.93
N ALA A 64 -3.09 -0.65 -2.62
CA ALA A 64 -4.48 -1.06 -2.49
C ALA A 64 -4.79 -1.67 -1.11
N LEU A 65 -3.91 -2.50 -0.56
CA LEU A 65 -4.03 -3.05 0.80
C LEU A 65 -4.06 -1.94 1.86
N ILE A 66 -3.14 -0.97 1.77
CA ILE A 66 -3.11 0.17 2.68
C ILE A 66 -4.40 1.00 2.57
N ALA A 67 -4.88 1.27 1.35
CA ALA A 67 -6.12 2.01 1.13
C ALA A 67 -7.32 1.26 1.74
N ARG A 68 -7.41 -0.07 1.54
CA ARG A 68 -8.46 -0.90 2.13
C ARG A 68 -8.43 -0.86 3.66
N ALA A 69 -7.26 -1.05 4.27
CA ALA A 69 -7.09 -1.00 5.71
C ALA A 69 -7.51 0.36 6.31
N ARG A 70 -7.20 1.47 5.62
CA ARG A 70 -7.64 2.81 6.02
C ARG A 70 -9.16 2.97 5.95
N THR A 71 -9.80 2.51 4.88
CA THR A 71 -11.27 2.54 4.74
C THR A 71 -11.95 1.71 5.82
N GLU A 72 -11.45 0.51 6.11
CA GLU A 72 -11.98 -0.35 7.18
C GLU A 72 -11.80 0.28 8.57
N ALA A 73 -10.66 0.91 8.84
CA ALA A 73 -10.43 1.64 10.09
C ALA A 73 -11.38 2.84 10.25
N GLN A 74 -11.60 3.61 9.17
CA GLN A 74 -12.51 4.75 9.19
C GLN A 74 -13.96 4.32 9.39
N ALA A 75 -14.40 3.22 8.77
CA ALA A 75 -15.73 2.65 8.98
C ALA A 75 -15.95 2.23 10.44
N LYS A 76 -14.97 1.56 11.07
CA LYS A 76 -15.01 1.19 12.50
C LYS A 76 -15.09 2.41 13.41
N ALA A 77 -14.31 3.45 13.13
CA ALA A 77 -14.31 4.69 13.90
C ALA A 77 -15.69 5.38 13.85
N SER A 78 -16.28 5.52 12.66
CA SER A 78 -17.62 6.10 12.47
C SER A 78 -18.72 5.30 13.17
N GLY A 79 -18.67 3.96 13.10
CA GLY A 79 -19.62 3.10 13.82
C GLY A 79 -19.54 3.26 15.34
N SER A 80 -18.32 3.34 15.89
CA SER A 80 -18.12 3.59 17.33
C SER A 80 -18.65 4.95 17.78
N ALA A 81 -18.50 5.98 16.95
CA ALA A 81 -18.99 7.33 17.23
C ALA A 81 -20.52 7.40 17.18
N ALA A 82 -21.14 6.71 16.23
CA ALA A 82 -22.60 6.62 16.14
C ALA A 82 -23.21 5.95 17.38
N LEU A 83 -22.60 4.86 17.87
CA LEU A 83 -23.07 4.16 19.08
C LEU A 83 -22.96 5.04 20.34
N ARG A 84 -21.84 5.77 20.52
CA ARG A 84 -21.65 6.68 21.67
C ARG A 84 -22.61 7.87 21.70
N ARG A 85 -23.20 8.26 20.56
CA ARG A 85 -24.14 9.39 20.48
C ARG A 85 -25.59 8.97 20.80
N ALA A 86 -25.86 7.67 20.81
CA ALA A 86 -27.19 7.11 21.08
C ALA A 86 -27.39 6.67 22.55
N THR A 87 -26.34 6.74 23.36
CA THR A 87 -26.33 6.46 24.81
C THR A 87 -26.24 7.75 25.59
#